data_AF-V4PUF6-F1
#
_entry.id   AF-V4PUF6-F1
#
_cell.length_a   1.000
_cell.length_b   1.000
_cell.length_c   1.000
_cell.angle_alpha   90.00
_cell.angle_beta   90.00
_cell.angle_gamma   90.00
#
_symmetry.space_group_name_H-M   'P 1'
#
loop_
_entity.id
_entity.type
_entity.pdbx_description
1 polymer ?
#
loop_
_entity_poly.entity_id
_entity_poly.type
_entity_poly.pdbx_seq_one_letter_code
_entity_poly.pdbx_strand_id
1 'polypeptide(L)' 'MTDIKLPRLPDRTPIKLTITVGMELHGTLKQYADHYQSAYGVTEQISDLIPFMLKAFIESDRAFAKARFVRK' A
#
# COMPACT_ATOMS: atom_id res chain seq x y z
N MET A 1 -10.01 8.12 16.45
CA MET A 1 -9.01 7.05 16.61
C MET A 1 -8.89 6.37 15.26
N THR A 2 -7.94 6.81 14.43
CA THR A 2 -7.89 6.44 13.02
C THR A 2 -6.89 5.31 12.87
N ASP A 3 -7.41 4.09 12.75
CA ASP A 3 -6.63 2.86 12.61
C ASP A 3 -6.09 2.76 11.17
N ILE A 4 -4.79 3.03 11.00
CA ILE A 4 -4.12 2.85 9.72
C ILE A 4 -4.02 1.35 9.45
N LYS A 5 -4.66 0.88 8.38
CA LYS A 5 -4.74 -0.54 7.99
C LYS A 5 -3.40 -1.17 7.55
N LEU A 6 -2.28 -0.46 7.61
CA LEU A 6 -0.99 -0.93 7.11
C LEU A 6 -0.08 -1.37 8.28
N PRO A 7 0.18 -2.68 8.43
CA PRO A 7 1.16 -3.18 9.40
C PRO A 7 2.60 -2.99 8.91
N ARG A 8 3.56 -3.00 9.86
CA ARG A 8 5.00 -2.78 9.64
C ARG A 8 5.58 -3.76 8.59
N LEU A 9 6.44 -3.23 7.72
CA LEU A 9 6.88 -3.86 6.47
C LEU A 9 8.01 -4.89 6.68
N PRO A 10 7.87 -6.16 6.23
CA PRO A 10 9.00 -7.11 6.19
C PRO A 10 9.85 -6.95 4.93
N ASP A 11 11.17 -7.14 5.09
CA ASP A 11 12.19 -7.12 4.05
C ASP A 11 11.88 -8.11 2.91
N ARG A 12 11.78 -7.63 1.67
CA ARG A 12 11.54 -8.46 0.47
C ARG A 12 12.28 -7.87 -0.73
N THR A 13 12.81 -8.73 -1.60
CA THR A 13 13.53 -8.35 -2.84
C THR A 13 12.60 -7.54 -3.77
N PRO A 14 12.84 -6.23 -3.96
CA PRO A 14 11.92 -5.39 -4.72
C PRO A 14 12.10 -5.58 -6.23
N ILE A 15 10.98 -5.71 -6.96
CA ILE A 15 10.97 -5.61 -8.44
C ILE A 15 10.59 -4.17 -8.78
N LYS A 16 11.45 -3.48 -9.56
CA LYS A 16 11.18 -2.10 -9.97
C LYS A 16 10.04 -2.07 -10.98
N LEU A 17 8.91 -1.48 -10.60
CA LEU A 17 7.78 -1.21 -11.47
C LEU A 17 7.65 0.31 -11.67
N THR A 18 7.81 0.77 -12.91
CA THR A 18 7.54 2.18 -13.26
C THR A 18 6.04 2.33 -13.52
N ILE A 19 5.34 3.14 -12.73
CA ILE A 19 3.93 3.44 -12.92
C ILE A 19 3.73 4.94 -13.15
N THR A 20 2.81 5.29 -14.04
CA THR A 20 2.35 6.67 -14.21
C THR A 20 1.06 6.83 -13.44
N VAL A 21 1.04 7.73 -12.46
CA VAL A 21 -0.15 8.04 -11.67
C VAL A 21 -0.65 9.44 -12.00
N GLY A 22 -1.98 9.63 -11.95
CA GLY A 22 -2.58 10.94 -12.08
C GLY A 22 -2.22 11.87 -10.92
N MET A 23 -2.29 13.18 -11.15
CA MET A 23 -1.95 14.21 -10.16
C MET A 23 -2.79 14.08 -8.87
N GLU A 24 -4.08 13.79 -9.00
CA GLU A 24 -5.00 13.63 -7.87
C GLU A 24 -4.61 12.45 -6.97
N LEU A 25 -4.31 11.30 -7.57
CA LEU A 25 -3.84 10.13 -6.85
C LEU A 25 -2.50 10.39 -6.15
N HIS A 26 -1.57 11.06 -6.84
CA HIS A 26 -0.29 11.43 -6.23
C HIS A 26 -0.46 12.37 -5.03
N GLY A 27 -1.37 13.35 -5.10
CA GLY A 27 -1.70 14.22 -3.96
C GLY A 27 -2.29 13.45 -2.78
N THR A 28 -3.12 12.45 -3.05
CA THR A 28 -3.69 11.57 -2.02
C THR A 28 -2.64 10.67 -1.39
N LEU A 29 -1.72 10.11 -2.19
CA LEU A 29 -0.61 9.28 -1.70
C LEU A 29 0.34 10.07 -0.81
N LYS A 30 0.61 11.34 -1.13
CA LYS A 30 1.39 12.24 -0.27
C LYS A 30 0.74 12.43 1.10
N GLN A 31 -0.54 12.82 1.12
CA GLN A 31 -1.29 12.98 2.37
C GLN A 31 -1.28 11.69 3.19
N TYR A 32 -1.40 10.52 2.55
CA TYR A 32 -1.30 9.25 3.25
C TYR A 32 0.08 9.04 3.89
N ALA A 33 1.17 9.39 3.19
CA ALA A 33 2.52 9.29 3.74
C ALA A 33 2.71 10.22 4.96
N ASP A 34 2.16 11.44 4.92
CA ASP A 34 2.14 12.35 6.07
C ASP A 34 1.38 11.74 7.27
N HIS A 35 0.22 11.13 7.01
CA HIS A 35 -0.54 10.42 8.04
C HIS A 35 0.21 9.21 8.62
N TYR A 36 0.90 8.45 7.76
CA TYR A 36 1.70 7.30 8.17
C TYR A 36 2.87 7.74 9.06
N GLN A 37 3.56 8.81 8.68
CA GLN A 37 4.60 9.43 9.51
C GLN A 37 4.02 9.91 10.85
N SER A 38 2.86 10.56 10.86
CA SER A 38 2.23 11.01 12.11
C SER A 38 1.86 9.84 13.03
N ALA A 39 1.44 8.70 12.49
CA ALA A 39 1.03 7.54 13.27
C ALA A 39 2.22 6.72 13.81
N TYR A 40 3.28 6.57 13.02
CA TYR A 40 4.39 5.67 13.35
C TYR A 40 5.72 6.38 13.64
N GLY A 41 5.79 7.69 13.43
CA GLY A 41 7.01 8.49 13.58
C GLY A 41 8.08 8.21 12.53
N VAL A 42 7.76 7.43 11.49
CA VAL A 42 8.71 7.02 10.45
C VAL A 42 8.32 7.65 9.13
N THR A 43 9.25 8.40 8.55
CA THR A 43 9.13 8.92 7.19
C THR A 43 9.52 7.82 6.21
N GLU A 44 8.56 7.32 5.45
CA GLU A 44 8.83 6.42 4.32
C GLU A 44 8.41 7.07 3.02
N GLN A 45 9.12 6.74 1.94
CA GLN A 45 8.77 7.27 0.62
C GLN A 45 7.49 6.60 0.12
N ILE A 46 6.70 7.35 -0.64
CA ILE A 46 5.50 6.82 -1.28
C ILE A 46 5.83 5.58 -2.13
N SER A 47 6.99 5.55 -2.78
CA SER A 47 7.48 4.39 -3.54
C SER A 47 7.63 3.13 -2.70
N ASP A 48 8.00 3.27 -1.43
CA ASP A 48 8.14 2.17 -0.49
C ASP A 48 6.78 1.75 0.07
N LEU A 49 5.85 2.70 0.27
CA LEU A 49 4.50 2.43 0.76
C LEU A 49 3.58 1.81 -0.29
N ILE A 50 3.69 2.18 -1.57
CA ILE A 50 2.82 1.72 -2.67
C ILE A 50 2.72 0.18 -2.71
N PRO A 51 3.82 -0.59 -2.73
CA PRO A 51 3.75 -2.05 -2.75
C PRO A 51 2.93 -2.65 -1.60
N PHE A 52 3.03 -2.07 -0.41
CA PHE A 52 2.30 -2.57 0.76
C PHE A 52 0.84 -2.14 0.77
N MET A 53 0.53 -0.93 0.30
CA MET A 53 -0.85 -0.50 0.06
C MET A 53 -1.54 -1.43 -0.94
N LEU A 54 -0.86 -1.75 -2.06
CA LEU A 54 -1.38 -2.66 -3.08
C LEU A 54 -1.57 -4.08 -2.53
N LYS A 55 -0.60 -4.57 -1.74
CA LYS A 55 -0.71 -5.87 -1.08
C LYS A 55 -1.92 -5.92 -0.14
N ALA A 56 -2.05 -4.93 0.76
CA ALA A 56 -3.16 -4.85 1.70
C ALA A 56 -4.52 -4.73 0.99
N PHE A 57 -4.56 -4.02 -0.14
CA PHE A 57 -5.76 -3.93 -0.98
C PHE A 57 -6.13 -5.30 -1.58
N ILE A 58 -5.18 -5.99 -2.21
CA ILE A 58 -5.40 -7.33 -2.79
C ILE A 58 -5.79 -8.35 -1.71
N GLU A 59 -5.17 -8.32 -0.53
CA GLU A 59 -5.50 -9.20 0.59
C GLU A 59 -6.89 -8.91 1.18
N SER A 60 -7.33 -7.65 1.14
CA SER A 60 -8.67 -7.23 1.59
C SER A 60 -9.77 -7.58 0.59
N ASP A 61 -9.44 -7.78 -0.68
CA ASP A 61 -10.41 -8.13 -1.72
C ASP A 61 -10.82 -9.61 -1.63
N ARG A 62 -11.91 -9.86 -0.91
CA ARG A 62 -12.50 -11.20 -0.74
C ARG A 62 -13.01 -11.80 -2.05
N ALA A 63 -13.45 -10.98 -3.01
CA ALA A 63 -13.91 -11.47 -4.30
C ALA A 63 -12.74 -11.98 -5.13
N PHE A 64 -11.63 -11.24 -5.13
CA PHE A 64 -10.37 -11.67 -5.72
C PHE A 64 -9.81 -12.93 -5.04
N ALA A 65 -9.84 -12.98 -3.70
CA ALA A 65 -9.42 -14.16 -2.95
C ALA A 65 -10.20 -15.41 -3.36
N LYS A 66 -11.54 -15.32 -3.49
CA LYS A 66 -12.38 -16.42 -3.99
C LYS A 66 -12.02 -16.84 -5.41
N ALA A 67 -11.84 -15.89 -6.34
CA ALA A 67 -11.45 -16.18 -7.72
C ALA A 67 -10.08 -16.88 -7.82
N ARG A 68 -9.14 -16.52 -6.95
CA ARG A 68 -7.82 -17.19 -6.86
C ARG A 68 -7.93 -18.64 -6.38
N PHE A 69 -8.83 -18.93 -5.44
CA PHE A 69 -9.05 -20.28 -4.94
C PHE A 69 -9.84 -21.19 -5.91
N VAL A 70 -10.62 -20.62 -6.85
CA VAL A 70 -11.39 -21.39 -7.84
C VAL A 70 -10.51 -21.92 -8.99
N ARG A 71 -9.32 -21.34 -9.20
CA ARG A 71 -8.30 -21.92 -10.09
C ARG A 71 -7.44 -22.91 -9.31
N LYS A 72 -7.95 -24.11 -9.03
CA LYS A 72 -7.14 -25.25 -8.62
C LYS A 72 -7.55 -26.48 -9.41
#